data_AF-A0A3A8TCQ0-F1
#
_entry.id   AF-A0A3A8TCQ0-F1
#
_cell.length_a   1.000
_cell.length_b   1.000
_cell.length_c   1.000
_cell.angle_alpha   90.00
_cell.angle_beta   90.00
_cell.angle_gamma   90.00
#
_symmetry.space_group_name_H-M   'P 1'
#
loop_
_entity.id
_entity.type
_entity.pdbx_description
1 polymer ?
#
loop_
_entity_poly.entity_id
_entity_poly.type
_entity_poly.pdbx_seq_one_letter_code
_entity_poly.pdbx_strand_id
1 'polypeptide(L)'
;MGMLVAAFAFVGAGCGGGAHVRASAPQPSATAEYLAQAQCGPQDSTVSCCVKRHPGNPARCGATELEAEDILLFARAAEELSRELPEWKRACLETHVQCQEDHWSGSCYDCFRYCEGQRGEWPDDRCRPKRKRR
;
A
#
# COMPACT_ATOMS: atom_id res chain seq x y z
N MET A 1 6.31 13.70 53.70
CA MET A 1 7.29 12.79 54.36
C MET A 1 7.74 11.82 53.30
N GLY A 2 8.97 11.69 52.85
CA GLY A 2 10.28 12.24 53.21
C GLY A 2 11.24 11.55 52.24
N MET A 3 12.11 12.33 51.63
CA MET A 3 12.99 12.01 50.52
C MET A 3 14.12 11.05 50.95
N LEU A 4 14.50 10.07 50.13
CA LEU A 4 15.85 9.48 50.17
C LEU A 4 16.34 9.22 48.74
N VAL A 5 17.22 10.13 48.31
CA VAL A 5 18.07 10.03 47.13
C VAL A 5 19.34 9.30 47.56
N ALA A 6 19.77 8.27 46.80
CA ALA A 6 21.10 7.71 46.90
C ALA A 6 21.74 7.72 45.51
N ALA A 7 22.65 8.67 45.31
CA ALA A 7 23.50 8.78 44.15
C ALA A 7 24.63 7.74 44.24
N PHE A 8 24.82 6.94 43.20
CA PHE A 8 26.06 6.21 42.97
C PHE A 8 26.68 6.71 41.66
N ALA A 9 27.69 7.57 41.80
CA ALA A 9 28.60 7.93 40.75
C ALA A 9 29.73 6.89 40.70
N PHE A 10 29.80 6.10 39.63
CA PHE A 10 31.00 5.37 39.28
C PHE A 10 31.63 6.03 38.05
N VAL A 11 32.73 6.75 38.29
CA VAL A 11 33.65 7.19 37.25
C VAL A 11 34.65 6.06 37.02
N GLY A 12 34.62 5.47 35.83
CA GLY A 12 35.64 4.54 35.34
C GLY A 12 36.02 4.96 33.93
N ALA A 13 37.21 5.56 33.79
CA ALA A 13 37.84 5.85 32.51
C ALA A 13 38.47 4.56 31.95
N GLY A 14 38.11 4.19 30.72
CA GLY A 14 38.71 3.10 29.98
C GLY A 14 38.84 3.45 28.51
N CYS A 15 40.03 3.91 28.11
CA CYS A 15 40.43 4.06 26.71
C CYS A 15 40.81 2.68 26.15
N GLY A 16 40.09 2.23 25.13
CA GLY A 16 40.41 1.01 24.38
C GLY A 16 39.90 1.15 22.96
N GLY A 17 40.81 1.54 22.05
CA GLY A 17 40.53 1.65 20.63
C GLY A 17 40.22 0.29 20.01
N GLY A 18 39.06 0.24 19.37
CA GLY A 18 38.66 -0.82 18.45
C GLY A 18 37.70 -0.20 17.45
N ALA A 19 38.24 0.30 16.33
CA ALA A 19 37.46 0.79 15.22
C ALA A 19 36.74 -0.38 14.54
N HIS A 20 35.62 -0.80 15.10
CA HIS A 20 34.60 -1.49 14.33
C HIS A 20 33.76 -0.41 13.66
N VAL A 21 34.25 0.10 12.52
CA VAL A 21 33.37 0.66 11.51
C VAL A 21 32.51 -0.50 11.05
N ARG A 22 31.43 -0.77 11.79
CA ARG A 22 30.29 -1.46 11.24
C ARG A 22 29.71 -0.43 10.29
N ALA A 23 30.10 -0.52 9.02
CA ALA A 23 29.31 0.07 7.96
C ALA A 23 27.89 -0.42 8.23
N SER A 24 27.03 0.47 8.71
CA SER A 24 25.61 0.25 8.73
C SER A 24 25.26 -0.01 7.27
N ALA A 25 25.15 -1.29 6.91
CA ALA A 25 24.43 -1.68 5.72
C ALA A 25 23.13 -0.86 5.76
N PRO A 26 22.72 -0.21 4.67
CA PRO A 26 21.46 0.50 4.65
C PRO A 26 20.42 -0.51 5.14
N GLN A 27 19.82 -0.25 6.31
CA GLN A 27 18.71 -1.07 6.74
C GLN A 27 17.69 -0.98 5.59
N PRO A 28 17.31 -2.11 4.97
CA PRO A 28 16.23 -2.05 4.02
C PRO A 28 15.05 -1.45 4.77
N SER A 29 14.52 -0.33 4.25
CA SER A 29 13.32 0.26 4.79
C SER A 29 12.25 -0.84 4.86
N ALA A 30 11.34 -0.79 5.82
CA ALA A 30 10.26 -1.78 5.93
C ALA A 30 9.50 -1.93 4.59
N THR A 31 9.49 -0.87 3.77
CA THR A 31 9.05 -0.84 2.37
C THR A 31 9.89 -1.70 1.41
N ALA A 32 11.22 -1.73 1.52
CA ALA A 32 12.08 -2.59 0.72
C ALA A 32 11.94 -4.07 1.09
N GLU A 33 11.76 -4.41 2.37
CA GLU A 33 11.46 -5.79 2.81
C GLU A 33 10.03 -6.21 2.40
N TYR A 34 9.06 -5.29 2.44
CA TYR A 34 7.70 -5.53 1.98
C TYR A 34 7.61 -5.70 0.44
N LEU A 35 8.32 -4.87 -0.33
CA LEU A 35 8.42 -5.03 -1.79
C LEU A 35 9.14 -6.32 -2.18
N ALA A 36 10.11 -6.78 -1.40
CA ALA A 36 10.71 -8.10 -1.60
C ALA A 36 9.70 -9.24 -1.41
N GLN A 37 8.59 -9.03 -0.67
CA GLN A 37 7.46 -9.98 -0.54
C GLN A 37 6.39 -9.82 -1.63
N ALA A 38 6.53 -8.85 -2.54
CA ALA A 38 5.56 -8.62 -3.62
C ALA A 38 5.37 -9.91 -4.42
N GLN A 39 4.15 -10.44 -4.37
CA GLN A 39 3.75 -11.57 -5.20
C GLN A 39 3.67 -11.07 -6.62
N CYS A 40 4.53 -11.59 -7.49
CA CYS A 40 4.46 -11.30 -8.91
C CYS A 40 3.07 -11.70 -9.41
N GLY A 41 2.34 -10.72 -9.95
CA GLY A 41 1.01 -10.95 -10.46
C GLY A 41 1.05 -11.72 -11.79
N PRO A 42 -0.08 -12.25 -12.27
CA PRO A 42 -0.16 -12.91 -13.58
C PRO A 42 0.18 -11.97 -14.76
N GLN A 43 0.22 -10.66 -14.53
CA GLN A 43 0.57 -9.63 -15.52
C GLN A 43 2.04 -9.20 -15.45
N ASP A 44 2.84 -9.70 -14.49
CA ASP A 44 4.23 -9.31 -14.35
C ASP A 44 5.14 -10.09 -15.30
N SER A 45 6.00 -9.36 -16.03
CA SER A 45 7.06 -9.99 -16.83
C SER A 45 8.14 -10.61 -15.94
N THR A 46 8.93 -11.54 -16.47
CA THR A 46 10.07 -12.15 -15.76
C THR A 46 11.05 -11.10 -15.24
N VAL A 47 11.31 -10.04 -16.02
CA VAL A 47 12.19 -8.93 -15.65
C VAL A 47 11.55 -8.10 -14.53
N SER A 48 10.29 -7.71 -14.68
CA SER A 48 9.56 -6.91 -13.68
C SER A 48 9.45 -7.65 -12.34
N CYS A 49 9.13 -8.94 -12.37
CA CYS A 49 9.07 -9.79 -11.19
C CYS A 49 10.45 -9.88 -10.49
N CYS A 50 11.52 -10.08 -11.25
CA CYS A 50 12.88 -10.10 -10.72
C CYS A 50 13.26 -8.76 -10.07
N VAL A 51 12.95 -7.63 -10.70
CA VAL A 51 13.22 -6.29 -10.17
C VAL A 51 12.46 -6.04 -8.87
N LYS A 52 11.16 -6.37 -8.82
CA LYS A 52 10.35 -6.27 -7.59
C LYS A 52 10.93 -7.11 -6.44
N ARG A 53 11.46 -8.30 -6.75
CA ARG A 53 12.11 -9.21 -5.78
C ARG A 53 13.50 -8.74 -5.34
N HIS A 54 14.18 -7.93 -6.16
CA HIS A 54 15.55 -7.46 -5.95
C HIS A 54 15.70 -5.95 -6.16
N PRO A 55 14.97 -5.11 -5.40
CA PRO A 55 14.92 -3.66 -5.64
C PRO A 55 16.29 -2.97 -5.45
N GLY A 56 17.18 -3.53 -4.63
CA GLY A 56 18.52 -2.98 -4.38
C GLY A 56 19.58 -3.32 -5.45
N ASN A 57 19.25 -4.16 -6.44
CA ASN A 57 20.16 -4.48 -7.53
C ASN A 57 19.38 -4.97 -8.78
N PRO A 58 18.68 -4.07 -9.47
CA PRO A 58 17.83 -4.42 -10.62
C PRO A 58 18.63 -4.75 -11.89
N ALA A 59 19.89 -4.31 -11.99
CA ALA A 59 20.77 -4.62 -13.11
C ALA A 59 20.97 -6.15 -13.29
N ARG A 60 20.89 -6.94 -12.21
CA ARG A 60 20.94 -8.42 -12.29
C ARG A 60 19.77 -9.03 -13.05
N CYS A 61 18.66 -8.29 -13.15
CA CYS A 61 17.44 -8.71 -13.81
C CYS A 61 17.41 -8.28 -15.28
N GLY A 62 18.46 -7.61 -15.77
CA GLY A 62 18.51 -7.05 -17.12
C GLY A 62 17.72 -5.76 -17.29
N ALA A 63 17.24 -5.15 -16.20
CA ALA A 63 16.61 -3.84 -16.22
C ALA A 63 17.65 -2.73 -16.07
N THR A 64 17.51 -1.66 -16.83
CA THR A 64 18.24 -0.41 -16.57
C THR A 64 17.73 0.25 -15.28
N GLU A 65 18.49 1.19 -14.72
CA GLU A 65 18.11 1.89 -13.49
C GLU A 65 16.77 2.63 -13.64
N LEU A 66 16.57 3.31 -14.77
CA LEU A 66 15.33 4.02 -15.08
C LEU A 66 14.13 3.07 -15.25
N GLU A 67 14.30 1.96 -15.95
CA GLU A 67 13.24 0.95 -16.10
C GLU A 67 12.90 0.32 -14.75
N ALA A 68 13.89 0.09 -13.90
CA ALA A 68 13.69 -0.48 -12.59
C ALA A 68 12.93 0.47 -11.65
N GLU A 69 13.29 1.74 -11.65
CA GLU A 69 12.56 2.77 -10.92
C GLU A 69 11.09 2.82 -11.33
N ASP A 70 10.82 2.80 -12.64
CA ASP A 70 9.46 2.80 -13.17
C ASP A 70 8.68 1.55 -12.72
N ILE A 71 9.28 0.37 -12.87
CA ILE A 71 8.70 -0.90 -12.41
C ILE A 71 8.36 -0.85 -10.91
N LEU A 72 9.26 -0.32 -10.08
CA LEU A 72 9.06 -0.22 -8.64
C LEU A 72 8.02 0.83 -8.26
N LEU A 73 7.96 1.95 -8.98
CA LEU A 73 6.94 2.98 -8.81
C LEU A 73 5.55 2.42 -9.09
N PHE A 74 5.39 1.73 -10.23
CA PHE A 74 4.13 1.07 -10.58
C PHE A 74 3.76 -0.04 -9.60
N ALA A 75 4.74 -0.84 -9.16
CA ALA A 75 4.51 -1.88 -8.16
C ALA A 75 3.93 -1.29 -6.87
N ARG A 76 4.49 -0.19 -6.39
CA ARG A 76 4.01 0.50 -5.19
C ARG A 76 2.63 1.10 -5.40
N ALA A 77 2.36 1.73 -6.55
CA ALA A 77 1.04 2.27 -6.85
C ALA A 77 -0.03 1.18 -6.92
N ALA A 78 0.29 0.04 -7.55
CA ALA A 78 -0.57 -1.12 -7.58
C ALA A 78 -0.80 -1.72 -6.19
N GLU A 79 0.24 -1.76 -5.37
CA GLU A 79 0.13 -2.20 -3.98
C GLU A 79 -0.81 -1.29 -3.18
N GLU A 80 -0.63 0.03 -3.24
CA GLU A 80 -1.50 1.00 -2.57
C GLU A 80 -2.96 0.90 -3.04
N LEU A 81 -3.17 0.60 -4.33
CA LEU A 81 -4.50 0.33 -4.88
C LEU A 81 -5.06 -1.04 -4.43
N SER A 82 -4.18 -2.03 -4.26
CA SER A 82 -4.54 -3.39 -3.82
C SER A 82 -4.82 -3.48 -2.32
N ARG A 83 -4.44 -2.48 -1.52
CA ARG A 83 -4.79 -2.43 -0.10
C ARG A 83 -6.29 -2.62 0.02
N GLU A 84 -6.68 -3.59 0.83
CA GLU A 84 -8.06 -4.05 0.92
C GLU A 84 -9.00 -2.87 1.20
N LEU A 85 -9.87 -2.57 0.23
CA LEU A 85 -10.96 -1.63 0.45
C LEU A 85 -11.89 -2.21 1.52
N PRO A 86 -12.37 -1.38 2.47
CA PRO A 86 -13.42 -1.80 3.41
C PRO A 86 -14.59 -2.42 2.65
N GLU A 87 -15.18 -3.47 3.21
CA GLU A 87 -16.27 -4.22 2.57
C GLU A 87 -17.39 -3.30 2.07
N TRP A 88 -17.83 -2.36 2.92
CA TRP A 88 -18.86 -1.39 2.58
C TRP A 88 -18.50 -0.53 1.35
N LYS A 89 -17.21 -0.19 1.17
CA LYS A 89 -16.77 0.63 0.05
C LYS A 89 -16.73 -0.19 -1.24
N ARG A 90 -16.37 -1.46 -1.13
CA ARG A 90 -16.42 -2.43 -2.22
C ARG A 90 -17.86 -2.63 -2.71
N ALA A 91 -18.81 -2.77 -1.78
CA ALA A 91 -20.24 -2.84 -2.10
C ALA A 91 -20.72 -1.59 -2.85
N CYS A 92 -20.40 -0.38 -2.37
CA CYS A 92 -20.74 0.85 -3.08
C CYS A 92 -20.14 0.91 -4.50
N LEU A 93 -18.88 0.47 -4.67
CA LEU A 93 -18.19 0.43 -5.97
C LEU A 93 -18.87 -0.56 -6.93
N GLU A 94 -19.18 -1.76 -6.48
CA GLU A 94 -19.87 -2.79 -7.27
C GLU A 94 -21.24 -2.29 -7.73
N THR A 95 -22.04 -1.70 -6.83
CA THR A 95 -23.35 -1.13 -7.18
C THR A 95 -23.21 0.08 -8.12
N HIS A 96 -22.18 0.90 -7.96
CA HIS A 96 -21.91 2.02 -8.87
C HIS A 96 -21.60 1.55 -10.30
N VAL A 97 -20.80 0.50 -10.46
CA VAL A 97 -20.53 -0.11 -11.77
C VAL A 97 -21.82 -0.63 -12.39
N GLN A 98 -22.63 -1.38 -11.63
CA GLN A 98 -23.94 -1.85 -12.11
C GLN A 98 -24.85 -0.69 -12.52
N CYS A 99 -24.89 0.38 -11.73
CA CYS A 99 -25.66 1.59 -12.05
C CYS A 99 -25.24 2.19 -13.40
N GLN A 100 -23.93 2.24 -13.68
CA GLN A 100 -23.40 2.74 -14.94
C GLN A 100 -23.72 1.82 -16.12
N GLU A 101 -23.52 0.50 -15.96
CA GLU A 101 -23.72 -0.51 -17.00
C GLU A 101 -25.20 -0.66 -17.38
N ASP A 102 -26.08 -0.79 -16.39
CA ASP A 102 -27.53 -0.95 -16.59
C ASP A 102 -28.26 0.40 -16.78
N HIS A 103 -27.51 1.50 -16.76
CA HIS A 103 -28.03 2.87 -16.87
C HIS A 103 -29.26 3.10 -15.96
N TRP A 104 -29.08 2.89 -14.65
CA TRP A 104 -30.14 3.05 -13.65
C TRP A 104 -30.76 4.45 -13.65
N SER A 105 -31.83 4.65 -12.90
CA SER A 105 -32.39 5.99 -12.69
C SER A 105 -31.46 6.83 -11.81
N GLY A 106 -31.40 8.15 -12.05
CA GLY A 106 -30.59 9.06 -11.23
C GLY A 106 -29.13 9.16 -11.68
N SER A 107 -28.35 9.97 -10.96
CA SER A 107 -26.92 10.16 -11.20
C SER A 107 -26.15 9.12 -10.39
N CYS A 108 -25.59 8.12 -11.07
CA CYS A 108 -24.81 7.05 -10.44
C CYS A 108 -23.64 7.59 -9.60
N TYR A 109 -23.06 8.71 -10.02
CA TYR A 109 -21.99 9.38 -9.28
C TYR A 109 -22.51 9.98 -7.96
N ASP A 110 -23.64 10.69 -7.97
CA ASP A 110 -24.21 11.30 -6.76
C ASP A 110 -24.63 10.24 -5.75
N CYS A 111 -25.18 9.12 -6.22
CA CYS A 111 -25.54 7.99 -5.37
C CYS A 111 -24.32 7.28 -4.78
N PHE A 112 -23.23 7.17 -5.54
CA PHE A 112 -21.97 6.67 -5.02
C PHE A 112 -21.41 7.57 -3.92
N ARG A 113 -21.43 8.89 -4.10
CA ARG A 113 -20.99 9.85 -3.08
C ARG A 113 -21.85 9.78 -1.81
N TYR A 114 -23.15 9.53 -1.94
CA TYR A 114 -24.03 9.28 -0.80
C TYR A 114 -23.65 7.99 -0.06
N CYS A 115 -23.43 6.89 -0.81
CA CYS A 115 -23.01 5.61 -0.27
C CYS A 115 -21.68 5.71 0.49
N GLU A 116 -20.73 6.50 -0.01
CA GLU A 116 -19.48 6.80 0.70
C GLU A 116 -19.71 7.58 2.01
N GLY A 117 -20.63 8.55 2.01
CA GLY A 117 -20.99 9.31 3.21
C GLY A 117 -21.63 8.45 4.30
N GLN A 118 -22.47 7.49 3.91
CA GLN A 118 -23.17 6.57 4.82
C GLN A 118 -22.42 5.27 5.09
N ARG A 119 -21.21 5.12 4.53
CA ARG A 119 -20.35 3.95 4.69
C ARG A 119 -21.06 2.63 4.32
N GLY A 120 -21.71 2.59 3.16
CA GLY A 120 -22.26 1.35 2.58
C GLY A 120 -23.75 1.39 2.24
N GLU A 121 -24.47 2.43 2.62
CA GLU A 121 -25.91 2.52 2.33
C GLU A 121 -26.17 3.17 0.97
N TRP A 122 -26.55 2.34 -0.01
CA TRP A 122 -26.90 2.79 -1.35
C TRP A 122 -28.33 3.38 -1.38
N PRO A 123 -28.55 4.56 -1.98
CA PRO A 123 -29.87 5.19 -2.02
C PRO A 123 -30.76 4.60 -3.13
N ASP A 124 -31.38 3.45 -2.86
CA ASP A 124 -32.30 2.74 -3.80
C ASP A 124 -33.55 3.56 -4.18
N ASP A 125 -33.93 4.52 -3.34
CA ASP A 125 -35.04 5.45 -3.58
C ASP A 125 -34.76 6.38 -4.78
N ARG A 126 -33.49 6.65 -5.07
CA ARG A 126 -33.04 7.53 -6.16
C ARG A 126 -32.35 6.75 -7.28
N CYS A 127 -31.46 5.85 -6.90
CA CYS A 127 -30.66 5.06 -7.82
C CYS A 127 -31.07 3.60 -7.79
N ARG A 128 -31.94 3.24 -8.73
CA ARG A 128 -32.47 1.88 -8.88
C ARG A 128 -32.48 1.44 -10.34
N PRO A 129 -32.49 0.12 -10.59
CA PRO A 129 -32.67 -0.43 -11.93
C PRO A 129 -33.91 0.15 -12.61
N LYS A 130 -33.77 0.54 -13.88
CA LYS A 130 -34.94 0.86 -14.71
C LYS A 130 -35.75 -0.41 -14.85
N ARG A 131 -37.02 -0.39 -14.42
CA ARG A 131 -37.94 -1.52 -14.65
C ARG A 131 -37.94 -1.86 -16.13
N LYS A 132 -37.48 -3.06 -16.51
CA LYS A 132 -37.68 -3.59 -17.86
C LYS A 132 -39.19 -3.61 -18.10
N ARG A 133 -39.67 -2.77 -19.02
CA ARG A 133 -41.01 -2.97 -19.59
C ARG A 133 -40.95 -4.32 -20.32
N ARG A 134 -41.69 -5.29 -19.82
CA ARG A 134 -41.90 -6.59 -20.45
C ARG A 134 -42.80 -6.44 -21.67
#